data_AF-A0A3M7J1X4-F1
#
_entry.id   AF-A0A3M7J1X4-F1
#
_cell.length_a   1.000
_cell.length_b   1.000
_cell.length_c   1.000
_cell.angle_alpha   90.00
_cell.angle_beta   90.00
_cell.angle_gamma   90.00
#
_symmetry.space_group_name_H-M   'P 1'
#
loop_
_entity.id
_entity.type
_entity.pdbx_description
1 polymer ?
#
loop_
_entity_poly.entity_id
_entity_poly.type
_entity_poly.pdbx_seq_one_letter_code
_entity_poly.pdbx_strand_id
1 'polypeptide(L)'
;MPSKDTFAEPSSFEAQRKDEEHLPVYQRSEQADSNILPASQAPAEEVRQFIIHVLVSRRQLSLDDARRVAARWNAGSGLELRTYSPSMYLEVFGSEHGWILYKELRPIIDAESQGKTIDHYGPGLVVAVLFVYFVMSLIFINLKKDAFSFGMGLGGILASGLGILMIMKIGSAGENRRNKVIGELRDHAERENRRNG
;
A
#
# COMPACT_ATOMS: atom_id res chain seq x y z
N MET A 1 -75.32 -43.85 -4.59
CA MET A 1 -74.45 -43.63 -3.43
C MET A 1 -73.31 -44.63 -3.53
N PRO A 2 -72.07 -44.22 -3.85
CA PRO A 2 -70.95 -45.15 -4.04
C PRO A 2 -70.10 -45.29 -2.77
N SER A 3 -69.68 -46.51 -2.46
CA SER A 3 -68.68 -46.85 -1.44
C SER A 3 -67.48 -47.55 -2.11
N LYS A 4 -66.26 -47.10 -1.74
CA LYS A 4 -65.01 -47.84 -1.39
C LYS A 4 -64.86 -49.29 -1.89
N ASP A 5 -63.74 -49.80 -2.42
CA ASP A 5 -62.28 -49.65 -2.17
C ASP A 5 -61.52 -50.04 -3.46
N THR A 6 -60.30 -49.63 -3.79
CA THR A 6 -59.02 -50.22 -3.32
C THR A 6 -57.93 -49.58 -4.20
N PHE A 7 -57.02 -48.78 -3.64
CA PHE A 7 -55.83 -48.30 -4.34
C PHE A 7 -54.61 -48.95 -3.70
N ALA A 8 -53.94 -49.80 -4.47
CA ALA A 8 -52.72 -50.47 -4.07
C ALA A 8 -51.54 -49.48 -4.02
N GLU A 9 -50.75 -49.65 -2.98
CA GLU A 9 -49.47 -49.00 -2.67
C GLU A 9 -48.48 -49.04 -3.85
N PRO A 10 -47.56 -48.07 -3.92
CA PRO A 10 -46.17 -48.49 -3.85
C PRO A 10 -45.33 -47.68 -2.85
N SER A 11 -44.79 -48.43 -1.89
CA SER A 11 -43.37 -48.46 -1.53
C SER A 11 -42.73 -47.14 -1.09
N SER A 12 -42.73 -46.95 0.23
CA SER A 12 -41.73 -46.17 0.95
C SER A 12 -40.31 -46.63 0.62
N PHE A 13 -39.52 -45.82 -0.08
CA PHE A 13 -38.07 -45.62 0.10
C PHE A 13 -37.56 -44.69 -1.01
N GLU A 14 -37.67 -43.38 -0.80
CA GLU A 14 -36.66 -42.38 -1.18
C GLU A 14 -37.13 -41.01 -0.71
N ALA A 15 -37.03 -40.82 0.60
CA ALA A 15 -36.91 -39.50 1.16
C ALA A 15 -35.55 -38.93 0.72
N GLN A 16 -35.53 -37.95 -0.18
CA GLN A 16 -34.53 -36.89 -0.07
C GLN A 16 -35.03 -35.62 -0.73
N ARG A 17 -35.36 -34.66 0.13
CA ARG A 17 -35.39 -33.22 -0.13
C ARG A 17 -34.34 -32.85 -1.17
N LYS A 18 -34.79 -32.37 -2.33
CA LYS A 18 -33.96 -31.49 -3.18
C LYS A 18 -34.15 -30.06 -2.69
N ASP A 19 -33.72 -29.86 -1.45
CA ASP A 19 -33.46 -28.56 -0.85
C ASP A 19 -31.94 -28.35 -0.90
N GLU A 20 -31.34 -28.52 -2.09
CA GLU A 20 -29.93 -28.24 -2.29
C GLU A 20 -29.75 -26.74 -2.47
N GLU A 21 -29.72 -26.09 -1.32
CA GLU A 21 -28.64 -25.18 -0.93
C GLU A 21 -28.31 -24.09 -1.96
N HIS A 22 -28.98 -22.96 -1.77
CA HIS A 22 -28.48 -21.62 -2.07
C HIS A 22 -27.09 -21.42 -1.42
N LEU A 23 -26.05 -21.93 -2.07
CA LEU A 23 -24.68 -21.48 -1.85
C LEU A 23 -24.62 -20.03 -2.32
N PRO A 24 -24.23 -19.05 -1.48
CA PRO A 24 -23.86 -17.76 -2.02
C PRO A 24 -22.69 -18.03 -2.96
N VAL A 25 -22.94 -17.75 -4.24
CA VAL A 25 -21.91 -17.59 -5.25
C VAL A 25 -20.95 -16.55 -4.67
N TYR A 26 -19.87 -17.01 -4.06
CA TYR A 26 -18.68 -16.20 -3.96
C TYR A 26 -18.27 -16.01 -5.40
N GLN A 27 -18.79 -14.93 -5.97
CA GLN A 27 -18.36 -14.36 -7.21
C GLN A 27 -16.85 -14.28 -7.05
N ARG A 28 -16.16 -15.19 -7.75
CA ARG A 28 -14.75 -15.11 -8.03
C ARG A 28 -14.62 -13.87 -8.87
N SER A 29 -14.66 -12.71 -8.19
CA SER A 29 -14.27 -11.44 -8.74
C SER A 29 -12.93 -11.70 -9.39
N GLU A 30 -12.89 -11.39 -10.67
CA GLU A 30 -11.73 -11.50 -11.53
C GLU A 30 -10.49 -11.13 -10.72
N GLN A 31 -9.44 -11.95 -10.87
CA GLN A 31 -8.13 -11.77 -10.29
C GLN A 31 -7.53 -10.45 -10.82
N ALA A 32 -8.07 -9.33 -10.34
CA ALA A 32 -7.46 -8.04 -10.36
C ALA A 32 -6.13 -8.25 -9.65
N ASP A 33 -5.06 -7.96 -10.36
CA ASP A 33 -3.69 -8.06 -9.92
C ASP A 33 -3.59 -7.71 -8.43
N SER A 34 -3.27 -8.73 -7.64
CA SER A 34 -3.57 -8.77 -6.21
C SER A 34 -2.58 -7.95 -5.37
N ASN A 35 -1.67 -7.25 -6.04
CA ASN A 35 -0.85 -6.17 -5.50
C ASN A 35 -1.43 -4.77 -5.77
N ILE A 36 -2.56 -4.67 -6.46
CA ILE A 36 -3.23 -3.39 -6.70
C ILE A 36 -4.07 -3.05 -5.48
N LEU A 37 -3.88 -1.83 -4.97
CA LEU A 37 -4.67 -1.32 -3.85
C LEU A 37 -6.14 -1.15 -4.26
N PRO A 38 -7.09 -1.47 -3.37
CA PRO A 38 -8.53 -1.26 -3.61
C PRO A 38 -8.79 0.19 -4.01
N ALA A 39 -9.78 0.47 -4.86
CA ALA A 39 -10.09 1.86 -5.23
C ALA A 39 -10.36 2.74 -3.99
N SER A 40 -10.18 4.06 -4.09
CA SER A 40 -10.41 4.95 -2.93
C SER A 40 -11.84 4.85 -2.38
N GLN A 41 -12.82 4.59 -3.25
CA GLN A 41 -14.23 4.42 -2.87
C GLN A 41 -14.62 2.95 -2.66
N ALA A 42 -13.64 2.04 -2.61
CA ALA A 42 -13.89 0.62 -2.41
C ALA A 42 -14.58 0.39 -1.06
N PRO A 43 -15.66 -0.42 -1.02
CA PRO A 43 -16.37 -0.71 0.22
C PRO A 43 -15.49 -1.52 1.17
N ALA A 44 -15.83 -1.49 2.46
CA ALA A 44 -15.06 -2.16 3.51
C ALA A 44 -14.84 -3.66 3.24
N GLU A 45 -15.80 -4.35 2.61
CA GLU A 45 -15.66 -5.77 2.25
C GLU A 45 -14.54 -6.01 1.23
N GLU A 46 -14.44 -5.17 0.20
CA GLU A 46 -13.38 -5.27 -0.80
C GLU A 46 -12.00 -5.02 -0.16
N VAL A 47 -11.93 -4.05 0.77
CA VAL A 47 -10.71 -3.77 1.53
C VAL A 47 -10.33 -4.95 2.42
N ARG A 48 -11.30 -5.64 3.06
CA ARG A 48 -11.04 -6.85 3.85
C ARG A 48 -10.46 -7.96 3.00
N GLN A 49 -11.02 -8.22 1.82
CA GLN A 49 -10.49 -9.25 0.91
C GLN A 49 -9.05 -8.94 0.49
N PHE A 50 -8.75 -7.66 0.21
CA PHE A 50 -7.38 -7.23 -0.06
C PHE A 50 -6.43 -7.46 1.14
N ILE A 51 -6.84 -7.09 2.36
CA ILE A 51 -6.04 -7.32 3.57
C ILE A 51 -5.79 -8.81 3.78
N ILE A 52 -6.80 -9.66 3.63
CA ILE A 52 -6.66 -11.12 3.72
C ILE A 52 -5.60 -11.59 2.72
N HIS A 53 -5.69 -11.15 1.47
CA HIS A 53 -4.73 -11.51 0.45
C HIS A 53 -3.29 -11.10 0.83
N VAL A 54 -3.09 -9.86 1.30
CA VAL A 54 -1.76 -9.37 1.71
C VAL A 54 -1.19 -10.20 2.86
N LEU A 55 -2.01 -10.53 3.86
CA LEU A 55 -1.57 -11.33 5.02
C LEU A 55 -1.23 -12.77 4.63
N VAL A 56 -2.03 -13.40 3.78
CA VAL A 56 -1.77 -14.77 3.31
C VAL A 56 -0.53 -14.81 2.42
N SER A 57 -0.43 -13.90 1.44
CA SER A 57 0.65 -13.90 0.45
C SER A 57 2.02 -13.52 1.03
N ARG A 58 2.07 -12.47 1.87
CA ARG A 58 3.35 -11.90 2.35
C ARG A 58 3.82 -12.44 3.68
N ARG A 59 2.89 -12.91 4.50
CA ARG A 59 3.18 -13.41 5.85
C ARG A 59 2.85 -14.87 6.04
N GLN A 60 2.28 -15.54 5.03
CA GLN A 60 1.91 -16.96 5.09
C GLN A 60 1.01 -17.27 6.29
N LEU A 61 0.18 -16.30 6.71
CA LEU A 61 -0.84 -16.53 7.72
C LEU A 61 -1.85 -17.55 7.19
N SER A 62 -2.41 -18.34 8.11
CA SER A 62 -3.57 -19.16 7.80
C SER A 62 -4.71 -18.27 7.30
N LEU A 63 -5.54 -18.80 6.39
CA LEU A 63 -6.66 -18.05 5.84
C LEU A 63 -7.63 -17.61 6.95
N ASP A 64 -7.81 -18.43 7.98
CA ASP A 64 -8.72 -18.14 9.10
C ASP A 64 -8.19 -17.04 10.01
N ASP A 65 -6.88 -17.03 10.29
CA ASP A 65 -6.25 -15.95 11.05
C ASP A 65 -6.29 -14.64 10.25
N ALA A 66 -6.00 -14.69 8.96
CA ALA A 66 -6.07 -13.52 8.07
C ALA A 66 -7.48 -12.92 8.03
N ARG A 67 -8.52 -13.77 7.94
CA ARG A 67 -9.94 -13.34 8.03
C ARG A 67 -10.25 -12.68 9.37
N ARG A 68 -9.79 -13.26 10.47
CA ARG A 68 -10.01 -12.69 11.82
C ARG A 68 -9.38 -11.31 11.97
N VAL A 69 -8.18 -11.12 11.43
CA VAL A 69 -7.48 -9.83 11.44
C VAL A 69 -8.21 -8.83 10.53
N ALA A 70 -8.54 -9.22 9.30
CA ALA A 70 -9.23 -8.36 8.35
C ALA A 70 -10.63 -7.95 8.82
N ALA A 71 -11.34 -8.81 9.55
CA ALA A 71 -12.66 -8.50 10.11
C ALA A 71 -12.66 -7.28 11.05
N ARG A 72 -11.50 -6.88 11.60
CA ARG A 72 -11.37 -5.64 12.39
C ARG A 72 -11.57 -4.37 11.55
N TRP A 73 -11.43 -4.46 10.23
CA TRP A 73 -11.72 -3.38 9.30
C TRP A 73 -13.23 -3.28 9.04
N ASN A 74 -13.94 -2.52 9.88
CA ASN A 74 -15.40 -2.48 9.87
C ASN A 74 -15.98 -1.39 8.94
N ALA A 75 -15.53 -0.15 9.09
CA ALA A 75 -16.14 1.03 8.45
C ALA A 75 -15.21 1.82 7.51
N GLY A 76 -13.96 1.42 7.35
CA GLY A 76 -13.02 2.12 6.47
C GLY A 76 -13.22 1.77 4.99
N SER A 77 -13.02 2.73 4.09
CA SER A 77 -12.93 2.51 2.65
C SER A 77 -11.47 2.39 2.20
N GLY A 78 -11.24 2.13 0.91
CA GLY A 78 -9.88 2.11 0.35
C GLY A 78 -9.13 3.45 0.52
N LEU A 79 -9.84 4.57 0.71
CA LEU A 79 -9.22 5.86 1.02
C LEU A 79 -8.58 5.86 2.40
N GLU A 80 -9.30 5.42 3.43
CA GLU A 80 -8.81 5.32 4.81
C GLU A 80 -7.59 4.40 4.89
N LEU A 81 -7.60 3.31 4.11
CA LEU A 81 -6.45 2.40 4.02
C LEU A 81 -5.16 3.13 3.59
N ARG A 82 -5.26 4.14 2.71
CA ARG A 82 -4.13 4.93 2.22
C ARG A 82 -3.73 6.08 3.15
N THR A 83 -4.71 6.67 3.83
CA THR A 83 -4.51 7.92 4.60
C THR A 83 -4.20 7.66 6.07
N TYR A 84 -4.57 6.51 6.61
CA TYR A 84 -4.36 6.18 8.02
C TYR A 84 -2.88 6.23 8.44
N SER A 85 -2.65 6.86 9.59
CA SER A 85 -1.36 6.89 10.25
C SER A 85 -1.02 5.51 10.86
N PRO A 86 0.25 5.25 11.19
CA PRO A 86 0.65 4.05 11.92
C PRO A 86 -0.17 3.82 13.20
N SER A 87 -0.43 4.89 13.96
CA SER A 87 -1.21 4.82 15.20
C SER A 87 -2.65 4.33 14.96
N MET A 88 -3.30 4.77 13.87
CA MET A 88 -4.64 4.30 13.50
C MET A 88 -4.63 2.81 13.15
N TYR A 89 -3.59 2.32 12.47
CA TYR A 89 -3.46 0.90 12.20
C TYR A 89 -3.33 0.08 13.50
N LEU A 90 -2.57 0.57 14.49
CA LEU A 90 -2.48 -0.09 15.80
C LEU A 90 -3.81 -0.07 16.55
N GLU A 91 -4.56 1.03 16.47
CA GLU A 91 -5.87 1.14 17.14
C GLU A 91 -6.90 0.17 16.53
N VAL A 92 -6.94 0.05 15.21
CA VAL A 92 -7.89 -0.83 14.52
C VAL A 92 -7.51 -2.31 14.65
N PHE A 93 -6.23 -2.65 14.44
CA PHE A 93 -5.80 -4.05 14.34
C PHE A 93 -5.10 -4.57 15.60
N GLY A 94 -4.81 -3.72 16.59
CA GLY A 94 -3.95 -4.03 17.72
C GLY A 94 -2.47 -3.80 17.40
N SER A 95 -1.65 -3.75 18.44
CA SER A 95 -0.23 -3.38 18.34
C SER A 95 0.57 -4.27 17.38
N GLU A 96 0.42 -5.59 17.48
CA GLU A 96 1.17 -6.55 16.66
C GLU A 96 0.70 -6.54 15.20
N HIS A 97 -0.58 -6.82 14.97
CA HIS A 97 -1.14 -6.96 13.62
C HIS A 97 -1.19 -5.62 12.88
N GLY A 98 -1.46 -4.51 13.59
CA GLY A 98 -1.49 -3.17 13.02
C GLY A 98 -0.12 -2.74 12.50
N TRP A 99 0.94 -3.01 13.26
CA TRP A 99 2.30 -2.70 12.80
C TRP A 99 2.70 -3.54 11.58
N ILE A 100 2.42 -4.85 11.62
CA ILE A 100 2.67 -5.76 10.50
C ILE A 100 1.96 -5.27 9.24
N LEU A 101 0.67 -4.95 9.36
CA LEU A 101 -0.15 -4.56 8.24
C LEU A 101 0.33 -3.22 7.65
N TYR A 102 0.61 -2.22 8.48
CA TYR A 102 1.18 -0.95 8.05
C TYR A 102 2.48 -1.14 7.24
N LYS A 103 3.40 -1.99 7.75
CA LYS A 103 4.67 -2.27 7.09
C LYS A 103 4.50 -2.93 5.72
N GLU A 104 3.52 -3.82 5.55
CA GLU A 104 3.27 -4.50 4.29
C GLU A 104 2.55 -3.64 3.26
N LEU A 105 1.61 -2.80 3.70
CA LEU A 105 0.86 -1.91 2.82
C LEU A 105 1.69 -0.71 2.35
N ARG A 106 2.58 -0.19 3.20
CA ARG A 106 3.28 1.07 2.90
C ARG A 106 4.05 1.06 1.56
N PRO A 107 4.83 0.00 1.23
CA PRO A 107 5.49 -0.09 -0.07
C PRO A 107 4.52 -0.12 -1.25
N ILE A 108 3.35 -0.75 -1.08
CA ILE A 108 2.32 -0.84 -2.13
C ILE A 108 1.71 0.54 -2.39
N ILE A 109 1.41 1.29 -1.32
CA ILE A 109 0.86 2.65 -1.39
C ILE A 109 1.88 3.61 -2.00
N ASP A 110 3.13 3.52 -1.58
CA ASP A 110 4.19 4.36 -2.12
C ASP A 110 4.45 4.03 -3.61
N ALA A 111 4.41 2.76 -4.02
CA ALA A 111 4.52 2.36 -5.43
C ALA A 111 3.37 2.88 -6.30
N GLU A 112 2.12 2.84 -5.81
CA GLU A 112 0.97 3.42 -6.52
C GLU A 112 1.14 4.94 -6.72
N SER A 113 1.67 5.64 -5.70
CA SER A 113 1.93 7.07 -5.79
C SER A 113 3.03 7.40 -6.81
N GLN A 114 4.06 6.55 -6.89
CA GLN A 114 5.16 6.72 -7.85
C GLN A 114 4.74 6.42 -9.29
N GLY A 115 3.80 5.50 -9.51
CA GLY A 115 3.24 5.24 -10.84
C GLY A 115 2.39 6.39 -11.41
N LYS A 116 1.90 7.29 -10.55
CA LYS A 116 1.12 8.48 -10.96
C LYS A 116 1.99 9.74 -11.12
N THR A 117 3.17 9.78 -10.50
CA THR A 117 4.18 10.79 -10.79
C THR A 117 5.06 10.31 -11.92
N ILE A 118 4.65 10.63 -13.16
CA ILE A 118 5.50 10.93 -14.33
C ILE A 118 6.90 10.32 -14.23
N ASP A 119 7.19 9.31 -15.06
CA ASP A 119 8.54 8.81 -15.39
C ASP A 119 9.61 9.62 -14.68
N HIS A 120 9.94 9.17 -13.48
CA HIS A 120 10.89 9.84 -12.62
C HIS A 120 12.22 9.74 -13.34
N TYR A 121 12.53 10.74 -14.17
CA TYR A 121 13.84 10.95 -14.76
C TYR A 121 14.81 10.87 -13.59
N GLY A 122 15.45 9.71 -13.47
CA GLY A 122 16.13 9.35 -12.23
C GLY A 122 17.20 10.38 -11.89
N PRO A 123 17.74 10.34 -10.66
CA PRO A 123 18.90 11.16 -10.31
C PRO A 123 20.03 11.02 -11.35
N GLY A 124 20.11 9.88 -12.05
CA GLY A 124 21.02 9.66 -13.18
C GLY A 124 20.85 10.62 -14.36
N LEU A 125 19.62 10.98 -14.77
CA LEU A 125 19.44 11.93 -15.89
C LEU A 125 19.87 13.34 -15.46
N VAL A 126 19.52 13.74 -14.23
CA VAL A 126 19.92 15.04 -13.69
C VAL A 126 21.44 15.13 -13.58
N VAL A 127 22.09 14.06 -13.07
CA VAL A 127 23.55 13.97 -13.00
C VAL A 127 24.18 13.97 -14.40
N ALA A 128 23.59 13.27 -15.38
CA ALA A 128 24.10 13.25 -16.76
C ALA A 128 24.01 14.63 -17.42
N VAL A 129 22.90 15.36 -17.26
CA VAL A 129 22.74 16.72 -17.80
C VAL A 129 23.73 17.69 -17.15
N LEU A 130 23.90 17.61 -15.82
CA LEU A 130 24.90 18.41 -15.11
C LEU A 130 26.33 18.08 -15.55
N PHE A 131 26.63 16.81 -15.81
CA PHE A 131 27.94 16.37 -16.29
C PHE A 131 28.22 16.87 -17.70
N VAL A 132 27.25 16.76 -18.62
CA VAL A 132 27.37 17.31 -19.98
C VAL A 132 27.58 18.82 -19.94
N TYR A 133 26.82 19.54 -19.10
CA TYR A 133 26.98 20.97 -18.90
C TYR A 133 28.37 21.32 -18.35
N PHE A 134 28.87 20.57 -17.37
CA PHE A 134 30.21 20.76 -16.81
C PHE A 134 31.32 20.57 -17.85
N VAL A 135 31.24 19.50 -18.64
CA VAL A 135 32.20 19.24 -19.73
C VAL A 135 32.17 20.36 -20.77
N MET A 136 30.97 20.81 -21.17
CA MET A 136 30.82 21.93 -22.12
C MET A 136 31.39 23.24 -21.56
N SER A 137 31.21 23.51 -20.27
CA SER A 137 31.76 24.69 -19.59
C SER A 137 33.30 24.66 -19.54
N LEU A 138 33.91 23.50 -19.23
CA LEU A 138 35.37 23.33 -19.26
C LEU A 138 35.94 23.55 -20.67
N ILE A 139 35.28 23.04 -21.69
CA ILE A 139 35.68 23.25 -23.10
C ILE A 139 35.61 24.74 -23.43
N PHE A 140 34.52 25.42 -23.05
CA PHE A 140 34.31 26.85 -23.35
C PHE A 140 35.31 27.78 -22.64
N ILE A 141 35.69 27.46 -21.39
CA ILE A 141 36.72 28.19 -20.63
C ILE A 141 38.11 28.04 -21.27
N ASN A 142 38.44 26.85 -21.78
CA ASN A 142 39.73 26.63 -22.46
C ASN A 142 39.80 27.28 -23.84
N LEU A 143 38.67 27.38 -24.56
CA LEU A 143 38.60 27.96 -25.90
C LEU A 143 38.59 29.49 -25.94
N LYS A 144 37.91 30.14 -24.98
CA LYS A 144 37.85 31.61 -24.90
C LYS A 144 38.40 32.07 -23.57
N LYS A 145 39.66 32.54 -23.58
CA LYS A 145 40.37 33.18 -22.44
C LYS A 145 39.78 34.56 -22.08
N ASP A 146 38.46 34.68 -22.06
CA ASP A 146 37.75 35.91 -21.75
C ASP A 146 37.08 35.81 -20.39
N ALA A 147 37.16 36.89 -19.60
CA ALA A 147 36.63 36.97 -18.23
C ALA A 147 35.12 36.65 -18.12
N PHE A 148 34.37 36.78 -19.22
CA PHE A 148 32.95 36.44 -19.30
C PHE A 148 32.69 34.93 -19.16
N SER A 149 33.63 34.10 -19.62
CA SER A 149 33.56 32.63 -19.54
C SER A 149 33.71 32.13 -18.09
N PHE A 150 34.51 32.84 -17.29
CA PHE A 150 34.71 32.53 -15.87
C PHE A 150 33.46 32.79 -15.02
N GLY A 151 32.73 33.87 -15.32
CA GLY A 151 31.47 34.20 -14.64
C GLY A 151 30.37 33.17 -14.88
N MET A 152 30.28 32.63 -16.11
CA MET A 152 29.33 31.57 -16.44
C MET A 152 29.64 30.24 -15.73
N GLY A 153 30.92 29.89 -15.61
CA GLY A 153 31.36 28.70 -14.87
C GLY A 153 31.01 28.75 -13.37
N LEU A 154 31.17 29.92 -12.73
CA LEU A 154 30.78 30.14 -11.32
C LEU A 154 29.26 30.01 -11.12
N GLY A 155 28.46 30.56 -12.04
CA GLY A 155 27.00 30.40 -12.02
C GLY A 155 26.57 28.93 -12.14
N GLY A 156 27.27 28.16 -12.97
CA GLY A 156 27.05 26.72 -13.13
C GLY A 156 27.31 25.90 -11.86
N ILE A 157 28.38 26.21 -11.13
CA ILE A 157 28.74 25.52 -9.88
C ILE A 157 27.72 25.83 -8.77
N LEU A 158 27.24 27.08 -8.69
CA LEU A 158 26.20 27.45 -7.73
C LEU A 158 24.87 26.74 -8.03
N ALA A 159 24.48 26.66 -9.30
CA ALA A 159 23.28 25.95 -9.72
C ALA A 159 23.37 24.44 -9.45
N SER A 160 24.53 23.81 -9.68
CA SER A 160 24.73 22.39 -9.40
C SER A 160 24.74 22.10 -7.89
N GLY A 161 25.35 22.98 -7.08
CA GLY A 161 25.33 22.90 -5.63
C GLY A 161 23.91 22.96 -5.05
N LEU A 162 23.07 23.86 -5.57
CA LEU A 162 21.65 23.96 -5.22
C LEU A 162 20.86 22.69 -5.59
N GLY A 163 21.15 22.09 -6.74
CA GLY A 163 20.54 20.82 -7.18
C GLY A 163 20.86 19.66 -6.23
N ILE A 164 22.12 19.51 -5.82
CA ILE A 164 22.55 18.48 -4.88
C ILE A 164 21.90 18.68 -3.50
N LEU A 165 21.79 19.93 -3.04
CA LEU A 165 21.12 20.28 -1.78
C LEU A 165 19.63 19.91 -1.77
N MET A 166 18.93 20.11 -2.89
CA MET A 166 17.54 19.68 -3.05
C MET A 166 17.39 18.15 -2.98
N ILE A 167 18.28 17.41 -3.65
CA ILE A 167 18.25 15.93 -3.64
C ILE A 167 18.53 15.38 -2.23
N MET A 168 19.51 15.96 -1.51
CA MET A 168 19.77 15.59 -0.11
C MET A 168 18.59 15.89 0.81
N LYS A 169 17.89 17.02 0.62
CA LYS A 169 16.70 17.33 1.43
C LYS A 169 15.56 16.34 1.18
N ILE A 170 15.35 15.89 -0.05
CA ILE A 170 14.34 14.87 -0.37
C ILE A 170 14.68 13.53 0.28
N GLY A 171 15.94 13.09 0.24
CA GLY A 171 16.40 11.86 0.92
C GLY A 171 16.28 11.94 2.44
N SER A 172 16.71 13.05 3.05
CA SER A 172 16.63 13.26 4.51
C SER A 172 15.19 13.39 5.03
N ALA A 173 14.26 13.90 4.21
CA ALA A 173 12.85 14.03 4.59
C ALA A 173 12.18 12.67 4.81
N GLY A 174 12.54 11.65 4.01
CA GLY A 174 12.05 10.28 4.18
C GLY A 174 12.53 9.64 5.48
N GLU A 175 13.78 9.88 5.86
CA GLU A 175 14.36 9.36 7.10
C GLU A 175 13.80 10.04 8.35
N ASN A 176 13.61 11.36 8.30
CA ASN A 176 12.98 12.11 9.38
C ASN A 176 11.53 11.65 9.64
N ARG A 177 10.79 11.31 8.58
CA ARG A 177 9.42 10.78 8.68
C ARG A 177 9.38 9.43 9.40
N ARG A 178 10.33 8.55 9.10
CA ARG A 178 10.47 7.23 9.74
C ARG A 178 10.80 7.36 11.22
N ASN A 179 11.76 8.22 11.57
CA ASN A 179 12.14 8.45 12.96
C ASN A 179 11.00 9.05 13.78
N LYS A 180 10.23 9.96 13.18
CA LYS A 180 9.00 10.50 13.79
C LYS A 180 7.98 9.39 14.07
N VAL A 181 7.72 8.52 13.09
CA VAL A 181 6.81 7.37 13.26
C VAL A 181 7.28 6.44 14.37
N ILE A 182 8.58 6.09 14.42
CA ILE A 182 9.13 5.25 15.48
C ILE A 182 8.95 5.90 16.87
N GLY A 183 9.12 7.22 16.95
CA GLY A 183 8.85 7.99 18.18
C GLY A 183 7.38 7.90 18.60
N GLU A 184 6.44 8.16 17.69
CA GLU A 184 4.99 8.09 17.97
C GLU A 184 4.56 6.68 18.43
N LEU A 185 5.14 5.62 17.86
CA LEU A 185 4.86 4.23 18.24
C LEU A 185 5.40 3.90 19.63
N ARG A 186 6.60 4.40 19.97
CA ARG A 186 7.17 4.25 21.31
C ARG A 186 6.28 4.90 22.37
N ASP A 187 5.84 6.13 22.10
CA ASP A 187 4.95 6.86 23.01
C ASP A 187 3.60 6.15 23.19
N HIS A 188 3.09 5.48 22.15
CA HIS A 188 1.88 4.68 22.25
C HIS A 188 2.09 3.41 23.08
N ALA A 189 3.19 2.68 22.85
CA ALA A 189 3.53 1.49 23.63
C ALA A 189 3.72 1.81 25.12
N GLU A 190 4.38 2.93 25.45
CA GLU A 190 4.53 3.37 26.84
C GLU A 190 3.21 3.77 27.51
N ARG A 191 2.27 4.29 26.73
CA ARG A 191 0.92 4.65 27.22
C ARG A 191 0.08 3.42 27.50
N GLU A 192 0.15 2.38 26.68
CA GLU A 192 -0.54 1.11 26.96
C GLU A 192 0.07 0.38 28.16
N ASN A 193 1.40 0.34 28.26
CA ASN A 193 2.08 -0.32 29.38
C ASN A 193 1.70 0.33 30.73
N ARG A 194 1.53 1.65 30.76
CA ARG A 194 1.06 2.39 31.95
C ARG A 194 -0.40 2.15 32.33
N ARG A 195 -1.24 1.64 31.43
CA ARG A 195 -2.64 1.31 31.74
C ARG A 195 -2.81 -0.11 32.26
N ASN A 196 -1.87 -1.00 31.92
CA ASN A 196 -1.97 -2.43 32.18
C ASN A 196 -1.08 -2.93 33.32
N GLY A 197 -0.22 -2.07 33.89
CA GLY A 197 0.58 -2.33 35.09
C GLY A 197 0.06 -1.56 36.30
#